data_AF-A0A1F8E1G2-F1
#
_entry.id   AF-A0A1F8E1G2-F1
#
_cell.length_a   1.000
_cell.length_b   1.000
_cell.length_c   1.000
_cell.angle_alpha   90.00
_cell.angle_beta   90.00
_cell.angle_gamma   90.00
#
_symmetry.space_group_name_H-M   'P 1'
#
loop_
_entity.id
_entity.type
_entity.pdbx_description
1 polymer ?
#
loop_
_entity_poly.entity_id
_entity_poly.type
_entity_poly.pdbx_seq_one_letter_code
_entity_poly.pdbx_strand_id
1 'polypeptide(L)'
;MDIFLIYLFDRFVYRMANFLRHWYVDSFTSYSRFIIARLEHMDRTIALKVTWRNLFQPLYQERNIFGYVLGFLFRSIRLIGGGITYVIVIVLASAIYLAWAGVLPYILLRIAGQTPAALLYMKNL
;
A
#
# COMPACT_ATOMS: atom_id res chain seq x y z
N MET A 1 11.15 26.39 39.15
CA MET A 1 9.91 25.96 38.44
C MET A 1 10.13 25.91 36.94
N ASP A 2 11.01 26.74 36.40
CA ASP A 2 11.26 26.87 34.95
C ASP A 2 11.92 25.64 34.32
N ILE A 3 12.95 25.07 34.97
CA ILE A 3 13.67 23.89 34.46
C ILE A 3 12.77 22.66 34.38
N PHE A 4 11.85 22.50 35.34
CA PHE A 4 10.90 21.39 35.37
C PHE A 4 9.88 21.47 34.23
N LEU A 5 9.36 22.67 33.95
CA LEU A 5 8.45 22.90 32.82
C LEU A 5 9.13 22.67 31.49
N ILE A 6 10.38 23.14 31.32
CA ILE A 6 11.18 22.92 30.11
C ILE A 6 11.40 21.42 29.90
N TYR A 7 11.76 20.67 30.95
CA TYR A 7 11.97 19.23 30.85
C TYR A 7 10.69 18.46 30.48
N LEU A 8 9.56 18.80 31.08
CA LEU A 8 8.27 18.20 30.74
C LEU A 8 7.89 18.47 29.29
N PHE A 9 8.10 19.71 28.83
CA PHE A 9 7.79 20.10 27.46
C PHE A 9 8.68 19.37 26.45
N ASP A 10 10.00 19.33 26.67
CA ASP A 10 10.94 18.60 25.83
C ASP A 10 10.55 17.11 25.74
N ARG A 11 10.24 16.50 26.89
CA ARG A 11 9.80 15.10 26.94
C ARG A 11 8.48 14.87 26.23
N PHE A 12 7.56 15.82 26.29
CA PHE A 12 6.28 15.76 25.57
C PHE A 12 6.50 15.80 24.05
N VAL A 13 7.28 16.77 23.56
CA VAL A 13 7.60 16.90 22.14
C VAL A 13 8.34 15.68 21.63
N TYR A 14 9.33 15.18 22.37
CA TYR A 14 10.06 13.96 22.03
C TYR A 14 9.12 12.75 21.90
N ARG A 15 8.20 12.55 22.86
CA ARG A 15 7.22 11.45 22.79
C ARG A 15 6.25 11.62 21.63
N MET A 16 5.79 12.84 21.35
CA MET A 16 4.89 13.12 20.24
C MET A 16 5.58 12.84 18.88
N ALA A 17 6.81 13.32 18.70
CA ALA A 17 7.59 13.05 17.50
C ALA A 17 7.85 11.54 17.34
N ASN A 18 8.16 10.84 18.42
CA ASN A 18 8.37 9.40 18.38
C ASN A 18 7.08 8.64 18.06
N PHE A 19 5.93 9.10 18.56
CA PHE A 19 4.62 8.55 18.19
C PHE A 19 4.32 8.73 16.70
N LEU A 20 4.54 9.93 16.15
CA LEU A 20 4.34 10.19 14.72
C LEU A 20 5.26 9.32 13.86
N ARG A 21 6.53 9.18 14.27
CA ARG A 21 7.48 8.29 13.59
C ARG A 21 6.98 6.85 13.57
N HIS A 22 6.55 6.32 14.71
CA HIS A 22 6.05 4.94 14.78
C HIS A 22 4.77 4.77 13.97
N TRP A 23 3.88 5.76 14.03
CA TRP A 23 2.61 5.74 13.31
C TRP A 23 2.83 5.75 11.79
N TYR A 24 3.73 6.57 11.24
CA TYR A 24 3.89 6.65 9.80
C TYR A 24 5.00 5.76 9.24
N VAL A 25 6.18 5.75 9.86
CA VAL A 25 7.37 5.12 9.29
C VAL A 25 7.42 3.64 9.65
N ASP A 26 7.27 3.32 10.94
CA ASP A 26 7.42 1.94 11.39
C ASP A 26 6.22 1.09 10.96
N SER A 27 5.00 1.63 11.02
CA SER A 27 3.82 0.96 10.47
C SER A 27 3.89 0.79 8.95
N PHE A 28 4.37 1.76 8.18
CA PHE A 28 4.60 1.59 6.73
C PHE A 28 5.59 0.46 6.46
N THR A 29 6.69 0.43 7.20
CA THR A 29 7.73 -0.58 7.03
C THR A 29 7.21 -1.98 7.38
N SER A 30 6.44 -2.11 8.45
CA SER A 30 5.82 -3.38 8.84
C SER A 30 4.78 -3.84 7.82
N TYR A 31 3.89 -2.93 7.41
CA TYR A 31 2.83 -3.24 6.46
C TYR A 31 3.37 -3.59 5.07
N SER A 32 4.33 -2.82 4.55
CA SER A 32 4.96 -3.10 3.25
C SER A 32 5.66 -4.46 3.24
N ARG A 33 6.37 -4.84 4.30
CA ARG A 33 6.96 -6.18 4.42
C ARG A 33 5.90 -7.28 4.36
N PHE A 34 4.77 -7.09 5.07
CA PHE A 34 3.65 -8.03 5.02
C PHE A 34 3.06 -8.16 3.60
N ILE A 35 2.83 -7.05 2.92
CA ILE A 35 2.29 -7.04 1.55
C ILE A 35 3.28 -7.66 0.57
N ILE A 36 4.57 -7.32 0.65
CA ILE A 36 5.61 -7.90 -0.20
C ILE A 36 5.68 -9.42 0.00
N ALA A 37 5.66 -9.90 1.24
CA ALA A 37 5.64 -11.35 1.51
C ALA A 37 4.39 -12.03 0.93
N ARG A 38 3.23 -11.36 0.98
CA ARG A 38 2.00 -11.87 0.37
C ARG A 38 2.08 -11.92 -1.15
N LEU A 39 2.64 -10.89 -1.79
CA LEU A 39 2.88 -10.84 -3.22
C LEU A 39 3.88 -11.93 -3.66
N GLU A 40 4.96 -12.13 -2.91
CA GLU A 40 5.92 -13.20 -3.19
C GLU A 40 5.25 -14.59 -3.16
N HIS A 41 4.36 -14.83 -2.20
CA HIS A 41 3.59 -16.06 -2.14
C HIS A 41 2.66 -16.23 -3.34
N MET A 42 2.08 -15.14 -3.86
CA MET A 42 1.29 -15.15 -5.10
C MET A 42 2.16 -15.40 -6.33
N ASP A 43 3.41 -14.94 -6.37
CA ASP A 43 4.32 -15.22 -7.49
C ASP A 43 4.59 -16.72 -7.63
N ARG A 44 4.68 -17.44 -6.51
CA ARG A 44 4.89 -18.90 -6.52
C ARG A 44 3.74 -19.66 -7.20
N THR A 45 2.52 -19.14 -7.16
CA THR A 45 1.35 -19.80 -7.79
C THR A 45 1.12 -19.34 -9.23
N ILE A 46 1.31 -18.06 -9.52
CA ILE A 46 1.07 -17.48 -10.85
C ILE A 46 2.27 -17.71 -11.78
N ALA A 47 3.48 -17.78 -11.22
CA ALA A 47 4.75 -17.96 -11.92
C ALA A 47 4.93 -16.96 -13.08
N LEU A 48 4.68 -15.68 -12.82
CA LEU A 48 4.74 -14.63 -13.85
C LEU A 48 6.13 -14.54 -14.48
N LYS A 49 7.18 -14.62 -13.65
CA LYS A 49 8.57 -14.58 -14.10
C LYS A 49 8.91 -15.72 -15.08
N VAL A 50 8.42 -16.93 -14.80
CA VAL A 50 8.64 -18.11 -15.66
C VAL A 50 7.82 -17.99 -16.94
N THR A 51 6.56 -17.55 -16.83
CA THR A 51 5.65 -17.37 -17.96
C THR A 51 6.18 -16.32 -18.94
N TRP A 52 6.74 -15.21 -18.44
CA TRP A 52 7.37 -14.17 -19.26
C TRP A 52 8.59 -14.69 -20.02
N ARG A 53 9.47 -15.45 -19.34
CA ARG A 53 10.68 -16.00 -19.99
C ARG A 53 10.35 -17.00 -21.08
N ASN A 54 9.26 -17.74 -20.92
CA ASN A 54 8.83 -18.75 -21.88
C ASN A 54 7.73 -18.22 -22.82
N LEU A 55 7.46 -16.93 -22.91
CA LEU A 55 6.29 -16.41 -23.64
C LEU A 55 6.23 -16.87 -25.11
N PHE A 56 7.39 -16.99 -25.77
CA PHE A 56 7.52 -17.40 -27.17
C PHE A 56 7.82 -18.89 -27.38
N GLN A 57 7.89 -19.70 -26.32
CA GLN A 57 8.04 -21.14 -26.49
C GLN A 57 6.67 -21.78 -26.81
N PRO A 58 6.61 -22.75 -27.74
CA PRO A 58 5.37 -23.45 -28.05
C PRO A 58 4.91 -24.28 -26.84
N LEU A 59 3.59 -24.35 -26.62
CA LEU A 59 3.00 -25.03 -25.46
C LEU A 59 2.95 -26.55 -25.65
N TYR A 60 2.67 -26.97 -26.88
CA TYR A 60 2.82 -28.32 -27.36
C TYR A 60 4.01 -28.29 -28.30
N GLN A 61 4.98 -29.19 -28.16
CA GLN A 61 6.26 -29.20 -28.88
C GLN A 61 6.14 -29.28 -30.43
N GLU A 62 4.93 -29.14 -30.97
CA GLU A 62 4.62 -28.96 -32.38
C GLU A 62 5.21 -27.64 -32.90
N ARG A 63 6.20 -27.74 -33.78
CA ARG A 63 6.81 -26.60 -34.48
C ARG A 63 5.97 -26.13 -35.68
N ASN A 64 4.66 -26.00 -35.50
CA ASN A 64 3.75 -25.41 -36.49
C ASN A 64 3.44 -23.96 -36.10
N ILE A 65 3.20 -23.09 -37.09
CA ILE A 65 2.79 -21.68 -36.94
C ILE A 65 1.58 -21.58 -36.00
N PHE A 66 0.59 -22.47 -36.16
CA PHE A 66 -0.60 -22.49 -35.29
C PHE A 66 -0.27 -22.78 -33.83
N GLY A 67 0.70 -23.68 -33.56
CA GLY A 67 1.14 -24.01 -32.20
C GLY A 67 1.85 -22.86 -31.49
N TYR A 68 2.62 -22.06 -32.24
CA TYR A 68 3.24 -20.83 -31.73
C TYR A 68 2.21 -19.75 -31.42
N VAL A 69 1.24 -19.51 -32.31
CA VAL A 69 0.21 -18.46 -32.12
C VAL A 69 -0.71 -18.80 -30.94
N LEU A 70 -1.19 -20.04 -30.86
CA LEU A 70 -2.05 -20.48 -29.75
C LEU A 70 -1.28 -20.49 -28.41
N GLY A 71 -0.05 -20.99 -28.39
CA GLY A 71 0.79 -21.00 -27.20
C GLY A 71 1.06 -19.58 -26.66
N PHE A 72 1.34 -18.64 -27.56
CA PHE A 72 1.52 -17.23 -27.22
C PHE A 72 0.23 -16.62 -26.64
N LEU A 73 -0.93 -16.86 -27.25
CA LEU A 73 -2.23 -16.35 -26.77
C LEU A 73 -2.54 -16.83 -25.34
N PHE A 74 -2.45 -18.14 -25.08
CA PHE A 74 -2.74 -18.67 -23.73
C PHE A 74 -1.75 -18.16 -22.67
N ARG A 75 -0.46 -18.07 -23.00
CA ARG A 75 0.56 -17.53 -22.08
C ARG A 75 0.37 -16.04 -21.84
N SER A 76 -0.03 -15.28 -22.86
CA SER A 76 -0.33 -13.86 -22.75
C SER A 76 -1.56 -13.60 -21.89
N ILE A 77 -2.63 -14.39 -22.05
CA ILE A 77 -3.83 -14.29 -21.18
C ILE A 77 -3.45 -14.57 -19.72
N ARG A 78 -2.66 -15.62 -19.46
CA ARG A 78 -2.19 -15.94 -18.11
C ARG A 78 -1.33 -14.82 -17.52
N LEU A 79 -0.42 -14.26 -18.31
CA LEU A 79 0.45 -13.16 -17.90
C LEU A 79 -0.36 -11.89 -17.58
N ILE A 80 -1.28 -11.51 -18.47
CA ILE A 80 -2.13 -10.32 -18.30
C ILE A 80 -3.06 -10.52 -17.10
N GLY A 81 -3.75 -11.65 -16.98
CA GLY A 81 -4.64 -11.94 -15.86
C GLY A 81 -3.90 -11.96 -14.52
N GLY A 82 -2.71 -12.57 -14.48
CA GLY A 82 -1.85 -12.52 -13.30
C GLY A 82 -1.40 -11.10 -12.96
N GLY A 83 -0.94 -10.34 -13.96
CA GLY A 83 -0.53 -8.94 -13.79
C GLY A 83 -1.66 -8.05 -13.27
N ILE A 84 -2.87 -8.19 -13.79
CA ILE A 84 -4.06 -7.48 -13.30
C ILE A 84 -4.32 -7.82 -11.84
N THR A 85 -4.23 -9.10 -11.47
CA THR A 85 -4.43 -9.54 -10.08
C THR A 85 -3.42 -8.87 -9.13
N TYR A 86 -2.15 -8.77 -9.54
CA TYR A 86 -1.13 -8.04 -8.79
C TYR A 86 -1.47 -6.58 -8.59
N VAL A 87 -1.86 -5.89 -9.67
CA VAL A 87 -2.23 -4.48 -9.63
C VAL A 87 -3.40 -4.27 -8.67
N ILE A 88 -4.44 -5.10 -8.76
CA ILE A 88 -5.60 -5.03 -7.86
C ILE A 88 -5.18 -5.18 -6.40
N VAL A 89 -4.35 -6.16 -6.07
CA VAL A 89 -3.89 -6.38 -4.69
C VAL A 89 -3.06 -5.20 -4.19
N ILE A 90 -2.16 -4.66 -5.01
CA ILE A 90 -1.35 -3.49 -4.65
C ILE A 90 -2.23 -2.26 -4.43
N VAL A 91 -3.20 -2.01 -5.31
CA VAL A 91 -4.12 -0.88 -5.19
C VAL A 91 -4.96 -0.98 -3.93
N LEU A 92 -5.54 -2.16 -3.65
CA LEU A 92 -6.33 -2.39 -2.44
C LEU A 92 -5.47 -2.23 -1.18
N ALA A 93 -4.27 -2.82 -1.16
CA ALA A 93 -3.35 -2.69 -0.03
C ALA A 93 -2.96 -1.22 0.20
N SER A 94 -2.68 -0.49 -0.87
CA SER A 94 -2.34 0.93 -0.80
C SER A 94 -3.51 1.76 -0.27
N ALA A 95 -4.74 1.50 -0.74
CA ALA A 95 -5.94 2.18 -0.27
C ALA A 95 -6.21 1.93 1.21
N ILE A 96 -6.07 0.69 1.68
CA ILE A 96 -6.20 0.33 3.09
C ILE A 96 -5.16 1.07 3.94
N TYR A 97 -3.90 1.09 3.49
CA TYR A 97 -2.84 1.80 4.19
C TYR A 97 -3.10 3.31 4.25
N LEU A 98 -3.51 3.93 3.14
CA LEU A 98 -3.84 5.35 3.10
C LEU A 98 -5.03 5.70 4.00
N ALA A 99 -6.06 4.85 4.03
CA ALA A 99 -7.18 5.00 4.95
C ALA A 99 -6.72 4.96 6.41
N TRP A 100 -5.83 4.02 6.75
CA TRP A 100 -5.26 3.91 8.10
C TRP A 100 -4.36 5.10 8.46
N ALA A 101 -3.47 5.52 7.55
CA ALA A 101 -2.60 6.68 7.74
C ALA A 101 -3.39 7.99 7.88
N GLY A 102 -4.56 8.07 7.22
CA GLY A 102 -5.49 9.19 7.27
C GLY A 102 -6.27 9.32 8.59
N VAL A 103 -6.27 8.31 9.46
CA VAL A 103 -7.00 8.35 10.74
C VAL A 103 -6.52 9.50 11.62
N LEU A 104 -5.22 9.68 11.75
CA LEU A 104 -4.64 10.73 12.61
C LEU A 104 -4.99 12.15 12.14
N PRO A 105 -4.75 12.55 10.87
CA PRO A 105 -5.15 13.87 10.40
C PRO A 105 -6.67 14.06 10.42
N TYR A 106 -7.47 13.01 10.16
CA TYR A 106 -8.93 13.09 10.28
C TYR A 106 -9.37 13.43 11.71
N ILE A 107 -8.79 12.79 12.72
CA ILE A 107 -9.08 13.08 14.13
C ILE A 107 -8.68 14.53 14.47
N LEU A 108 -7.49 14.97 14.03
CA LEU A 108 -7.01 16.34 14.28
C LEU A 108 -7.93 17.40 13.66
N LEU A 109 -8.36 17.19 12.41
CA LEU A 109 -9.31 18.08 11.73
C LEU A 109 -10.67 18.10 12.43
N ARG A 110 -11.15 16.95 12.89
CA ARG A 110 -12.42 16.86 13.62
C ARG A 110 -12.37 17.60 14.95
N ILE A 111 -11.28 17.49 15.69
CA ILE A 111 -11.08 18.23 16.95
C ILE A 111 -10.95 19.73 16.67
N ALA A 112 -10.19 20.12 15.65
CA ALA A 112 -10.01 21.53 15.27
C ALA A 112 -11.34 22.18 14.85
N GLY A 113 -12.17 21.47 14.08
CA GLY A 113 -13.49 21.94 13.65
C GLY A 113 -14.53 22.04 14.78
N GLN A 114 -14.31 21.37 15.91
CA GLN A 114 -15.17 21.47 17.10
C GLN A 114 -14.81 22.63 18.02
N THR A 115 -13.77 23.42 17.70
CA THR A 115 -13.46 24.61 18.49
C THR A 115 -14.59 25.65 18.38
N PRO A 116 -14.95 26.35 19.47
CA PRO A 116 -16.06 27.31 19.47
C PRO A 116 -15.86 28.44 18.43
N ALA A 117 -14.61 28.75 18.07
CA ALA A 117 -14.27 29.70 17.02
C ALA A 117 -14.63 29.20 15.59
N ALA A 118 -14.46 27.91 15.29
CA ALA A 118 -14.82 27.33 14.00
C ALA A 118 -16.35 27.20 13.83
N LEU A 119 -17.06 26.88 14.91
CA LEU A 119 -18.53 26.87 14.96
C LEU A 119 -19.14 28.26 14.75
N LEU A 120 -18.50 29.32 15.25
CA LEU A 120 -18.91 30.71 15.01
C LEU A 120 -18.72 31.14 13.55
N TYR A 121 -17.67 30.66 12.88
CA TYR A 121 -17.43 30.93 11.46
C TYR A 121 -18.44 30.23 10.53
N MET A 122 -18.86 29.00 10.85
CA MET A 122 -19.89 28.27 10.09
C MET A 122 -21.31 28.80 10.31
N LYS A 123 -21.59 29.48 11.43
CA LYS A 123 -22.94 29.98 11.76
C LYS A 123 -23.25 31.36 11.16
N ASN A 124 -22.22 32.08 10.71
CA ASN A 124 -22.32 33.44 10.13
C ASN A 124 -22.22 33.45 8.60
N LEU A 125 -22.35 32.29 7.95
CA LEU A 125 -22.35 32.07 6.51
C LEU A 125 -23.70 31.46 6.12
#